data_AF-A0A355F042-F1
#
_entry.id   AF-A0A355F042-F1
#
_cell.length_a   1.000
_cell.length_b   1.000
_cell.length_c   1.000
_cell.angle_alpha   90.00
_cell.angle_beta   90.00
_cell.angle_gamma   90.00
#
_symmetry.space_group_name_H-M   'P 1'
#
loop_
_entity.id
_entity.type
_entity.pdbx_description
1 polymer ?
#
loop_
_entity_poly.entity_id
_entity_poly.type
_entity_poly.pdbx_seq_one_letter_code
_entity_poly.pdbx_strand_id
1 'polypeptide(L)' 'GWSTLAELKERGVVRHIGVSNFNARQLRRAQAIAPVETLQPPYSLIDRRIEVELLPIAEREGIGMIVYSPMASGLLSG' A
#
# COMPACT_ATOMS: atom_id res chain seq x y z
N GLY A 1 15.14 8.72 -0.27
CA GLY A 1 13.86 8.99 0.44
C GLY A 1 12.71 8.84 -0.54
N TRP A 2 11.47 9.21 -0.19
CA TRP A 2 10.36 9.12 -1.16
C TRP A 2 10.56 10.00 -2.41
N SER A 3 11.26 11.13 -2.26
CA SER A 3 11.69 11.99 -3.38
C SER A 3 12.51 11.26 -4.44
N THR A 4 13.38 10.33 -4.02
CA THR A 4 14.17 9.51 -4.95
C THR A 4 13.28 8.64 -5.83
N LEU A 5 12.15 8.13 -5.30
CA LEU A 5 11.23 7.34 -6.12
C LEU A 5 10.47 8.21 -7.12
N ALA A 6 10.16 9.46 -6.76
CA ALA A 6 9.58 10.44 -7.67
C ALA A 6 10.52 10.72 -8.85
N GLU A 7 11.80 11.00 -8.57
CA GLU A 7 12.84 11.22 -9.59
C GLU A 7 13.00 10.01 -10.52
N LEU A 8 12.98 8.78 -9.98
CA LEU A 8 13.07 7.56 -10.80
C LEU A 8 11.86 7.38 -11.71
N LYS A 9 10.66 7.78 -11.26
CA LYS A 9 9.44 7.76 -12.06
C LYS A 9 9.48 8.82 -13.17
N GLU A 10 9.90 10.05 -12.85
CA GLU A 10 10.07 11.13 -13.83
C GLU A 10 11.09 10.77 -14.92
N ARG A 11 12.19 10.11 -14.54
CA ARG A 11 13.21 9.61 -15.48
C ARG A 11 12.74 8.40 -16.29
N GLY A 12 11.57 7.84 -16.01
CA GLY A 12 11.03 6.66 -16.69
C GLY A 12 11.73 5.34 -16.34
N VAL A 13 12.54 5.31 -15.28
CA VAL A 13 13.23 4.09 -14.80
C VAL A 13 12.21 3.12 -14.19
N VAL A 14 11.19 3.66 -13.53
CA VAL A 14 10.04 2.91 -13.00
C VAL A 14 8.74 3.53 -13.51
N ARG A 15 7.72 2.70 -13.73
CA ARG A 15 6.39 3.17 -14.19
C ARG A 15 5.47 3.59 -13.05
N HIS A 16 5.53 2.84 -11.94
CA HIS A 16 4.67 3.01 -10.78
C HIS A 16 5.47 2.89 -9.49
N ILE A 17 5.02 3.59 -8.44
CA ILE A 17 5.65 3.57 -7.13
C ILE A 17 4.61 3.23 -6.06
N GLY A 18 4.99 2.35 -5.14
CA GLY A 18 4.11 1.86 -4.07
C GLY A 18 4.89 1.62 -2.79
N VAL A 19 4.16 1.31 -1.72
CA VAL A 19 4.73 1.08 -0.38
C VAL A 19 4.18 -0.21 0.21
N SER A 20 4.86 -0.72 1.23
CA SER A 20 4.40 -1.82 2.04
C SER A 20 4.49 -1.44 3.52
N ASN A 21 3.54 -1.91 4.32
CA ASN A 21 3.52 -1.74 5.78
C ASN A 21 3.54 -0.27 6.26
N PHE A 22 3.02 0.65 5.45
CA PHE A 22 2.83 2.04 5.86
C PHE A 22 1.52 2.20 6.63
N ASN A 23 1.56 2.98 7.71
CA ASN A 23 0.36 3.49 8.37
C ASN A 23 -0.16 4.77 7.68
N ALA A 24 -1.34 5.24 8.08
CA ALA A 24 -1.99 6.41 7.47
C ALA A 24 -1.16 7.70 7.55
N ARG A 25 -0.39 7.89 8.63
CA ARG A 25 0.49 9.06 8.77
C ARG A 25 1.66 8.99 7.79
N GLN A 26 2.25 7.81 7.60
CA GLN A 26 3.33 7.60 6.64
C GLN A 26 2.83 7.74 5.20
N LEU A 27 1.65 7.19 4.88
CA LEU A 27 1.00 7.37 3.58
C LEU A 27 0.80 8.85 3.27
N ARG A 28 0.19 9.62 4.18
CA ARG A 28 -0.01 11.08 4.01
C ARG A 28 1.29 11.82 3.75
N ARG A 29 2.37 11.47 4.48
CA ARG A 29 3.69 12.09 4.28
C ARG A 29 4.30 11.75 2.91
N ALA A 30 4.11 10.53 2.42
CA ALA A 30 4.60 10.12 1.10
C ALA A 30 3.79 10.79 -0.03
N GLN A 31 2.45 10.75 0.07
CA GLN A 31 1.51 11.40 -0.87
C GLN A 31 1.79 12.90 -1.06
N ALA A 32 2.26 13.59 -0.01
CA ALA A 32 2.64 15.01 -0.09
C ALA A 32 3.88 15.28 -0.96
N ILE A 33 4.66 14.26 -1.30
CA ILE A 33 5.87 14.37 -2.14
C ILE A 33 5.60 13.80 -3.54
N ALA A 34 5.05 12.60 -3.63
CA ALA A 34 4.65 11.98 -4.89
C ALA A 34 3.54 10.92 -4.65
N PRO A 35 2.65 10.67 -5.63
CA PRO A 35 1.56 9.73 -5.48
C PRO A 35 2.03 8.33 -5.07
N VAL A 36 1.40 7.76 -4.05
CA VAL A 36 1.52 6.33 -3.70
C VAL A 36 0.44 5.59 -4.46
N GLU A 37 0.82 4.79 -5.46
CA GLU A 37 -0.17 4.13 -6.32
C GLU A 37 -0.64 2.79 -5.77
N THR A 38 0.19 2.12 -4.97
CA THR A 38 -0.18 0.86 -4.31
C THR A 38 0.31 0.76 -2.88
N LEU A 39 -0.47 0.07 -2.05
CA LEU A 39 -0.11 -0.36 -0.70
C LEU A 39 -0.18 -1.89 -0.60
N GLN A 40 0.84 -2.49 0.02
CA GLN A 40 0.92 -3.93 0.27
C GLN A 40 0.92 -4.26 1.77
N PRO A 41 -0.25 -4.45 2.39
CA PRO A 41 -0.39 -4.85 3.79
C PRO A 41 -0.86 -6.32 3.94
N PRO A 42 -0.83 -6.89 5.16
CA PRO A 42 -1.47 -8.17 5.41
C PRO A 42 -2.99 -8.03 5.37
N TYR A 43 -3.68 -8.98 4.76
CA TYR A 43 -5.14 -9.07 4.82
C TYR A 43 -5.60 -10.49 4.55
N SER A 44 -6.48 -11.00 5.41
CA SER A 44 -7.11 -12.32 5.28
C SER A 44 -8.43 -12.35 6.03
N LEU A 45 -9.18 -13.45 5.96
CA LEU A 45 -10.42 -13.59 6.74
C LEU A 45 -10.20 -13.48 8.26
N ILE A 46 -9.00 -13.77 8.75
CA ILE A 46 -8.65 -13.73 10.18
C ILE A 46 -7.86 -12.48 10.58
N ASP A 47 -7.22 -11.80 9.62
CA ASP A 47 -6.50 -10.54 9.85
C ASP A 47 -7.10 -9.43 9.00
N ARG A 48 -7.99 -8.67 9.63
CA ARG A 48 -8.83 -7.65 8.98
C ARG A 48 -8.51 -6.23 9.45
N ARG A 49 -7.37 -6.04 10.12
CA ARG A 49 -7.01 -4.77 10.80
C ARG A 49 -6.99 -3.56 9.85
N ILE A 50 -6.70 -3.77 8.58
CA ILE A 50 -6.62 -2.71 7.58
C ILE A 50 -7.97 -2.09 7.23
N GLU A 51 -9.10 -2.75 7.55
CA GLU A 51 -10.45 -2.25 7.27
C GLU A 51 -10.81 -0.97 8.04
N VAL A 52 -10.19 -0.78 9.21
CA VAL A 52 -10.51 0.35 10.09
C VAL A 52 -10.02 1.67 9.50
N GLU A 53 -8.86 1.67 8.85
CA GLU A 53 -8.18 2.90 8.44
C GLU A 53 -7.59 2.82 7.03
N LEU A 54 -6.77 1.81 6.74
CA LEU A 54 -5.99 1.77 5.49
C LEU A 54 -6.86 1.52 4.25
N LEU A 55 -7.84 0.61 4.32
CA LEU A 55 -8.76 0.35 3.20
C LEU A 55 -9.62 1.58 2.86
N PRO A 56 -10.29 2.24 3.83
CA PRO A 56 -11.03 3.48 3.55
C PRO A 56 -10.15 4.61 3.00
N ILE A 57 -8.90 4.72 3.46
CA ILE A 57 -7.94 5.69 2.90
C ILE A 57 -7.60 5.34 1.46
N ALA A 58 -7.28 4.08 1.19
CA ALA A 58 -6.91 3.60 -0.14
C ALA A 58 -8.05 3.82 -1.16
N GLU A 59 -9.29 3.52 -0.77
CA GLU A 59 -10.47 3.77 -1.60
C GLU A 59 -10.65 5.27 -1.90
N ARG A 60 -10.58 6.13 -0.87
CA ARG A 60 -10.74 7.58 -1.03
C ARG A 60 -9.64 8.22 -1.88
N GLU A 61 -8.40 7.73 -1.75
CA GLU A 61 -7.22 8.32 -2.40
C GLU A 61 -6.84 7.61 -3.72
N GLY A 62 -7.59 6.60 -4.15
CA GLY A 62 -7.32 5.86 -5.38
C GLY A 62 -6.05 5.00 -5.33
N ILE A 63 -5.68 4.49 -4.15
CA ILE A 63 -4.51 3.63 -3.94
C ILE A 63 -4.91 2.17 -4.13
N GLY A 64 -4.20 1.45 -4.99
CA GLY A 64 -4.41 0.01 -5.20
C GLY A 64 -3.93 -0.83 -4.02
N MET A 65 -4.66 -1.89 -3.69
CA MET A 65 -4.30 -2.80 -2.60
C MET A 65 -3.75 -4.12 -3.15
N ILE A 66 -2.50 -4.45 -2.82
CA ILE A 66 -1.85 -5.72 -3.15
C ILE A 66 -1.60 -6.47 -1.85
N VAL A 67 -2.59 -7.21 -1.37
CA VAL A 67 -2.50 -7.84 -0.05
C VAL A 67 -1.60 -9.08 -0.04
N TYR A 68 -0.92 -9.32 1.08
CA TYR A 68 -0.15 -10.56 1.29
C TYR A 68 -0.75 -11.43 2.39
N SER A 69 -0.37 -12.71 2.40
CA SER A 69 -0.91 -13.76 3.28
C SER A 69 -2.45 -13.91 3.27
N PRO A 70 -3.13 -13.88 2.10
CA PRO A 70 -4.59 -14.01 2.05
C PRO A 70 -5.10 -15.33 2.61
N MET A 71 -4.29 -16.39 2.53
CA MET A 71 -4.61 -17.72 3.05
C MET A 71 -4.08 -17.98 4.47
N ALA A 72 -3.59 -16.95 5.17
CA ALA A 72 -3.00 -17.07 6.52
C ALA A 72 -1.98 -18.22 6.62
N SER A 73 -1.02 -18.25 5.70
CA SER A 73 0.00 -19.31 5.61
C SER A 73 -0.56 -20.72 5.50
N GLY A 74 -1.71 -20.88 4.82
CA GLY A 74 -2.37 -22.17 4.60
C GLY A 74 -3.46 -22.48 5.62
N LEU A 75 -3.59 -21.73 6.72
CA LEU A 75 -4.64 -21.98 7.72
C LEU A 75 -6.06 -21.89 7.15
N LEU A 76 -6.26 -21.09 6.10
CA LEU A 76 -7.55 -20.92 5.44
C LEU A 76 -7.78 -21.87 4.24
N SER A 77 -6.94 -22.91 4.04
CA SER A 77 -7.11 -23.82 2.89
C SER A 77 -8.19 -24.90 3.08
N GLY A 78 -8.68 -25.12 4.30
CA GLY A 78 -9.61 -26.22 4.64
C GLY A 78 -9.03 -27.17 5.67
#